data_AF-D5SMA6-F1
#
_entry.id   AF-D5SMA6-F1
#
_cell.length_a   1.000
_cell.length_b   1.000
_cell.length_c   1.000
_cell.angle_alpha   90.00
_cell.angle_beta   90.00
_cell.angle_gamma   90.00
#
_symmetry.space_group_name_H-M   'P 1'
#
loop_
_entity.id
_entity.type
_entity.pdbx_description
1 polymer ?
#
loop_
_entity_poly.entity_id
_entity_poly.type
_entity_poly.pdbx_seq_one_letter_code
_entity_poly.pdbx_strand_id
1 'polypeptide(L)'
;MPIYRRHDVSKISVRRTLQGMLATALLAPALMLSGAQPASASVGSTIIGIAEQNLGNGPCDTNSAGGSGYYGSCGQAWCADFAKWVWAQAGVDVGGLTAAAGSFGQYNGGLKSTPHVGDAVVFNYNGAGYADHVALVKSINSDGTITTVGGNQSGAVTYGTITAAGYYNTQRVSGYVSPIGGVDQEPPMAVGVSPIIGVGDINKTGVADYLARGSDGRLYSYMGKGDGTFTGRTDLGGGWNQYDMVIGVGDINKTGVPDLLARGTDGRLYSYMGKGDGTFTGRTDLGGGWNKYNLIVGAGDINGTGVGDIVARDASGDLWAHMGVGDGTFTGPTKIGHGWNQYDTIIGAGDINKTGVPDLLARGTDGRLYSYMGKGDGTFTGRTDLGGGWNKYNAITGPGDINSTGVADLIARDANGDLHSHMGVGDGTFTGPTKIGHGYNIYN
;
A
#
# COMPACT_ATOMS: atom_id res chain seq x y z
N MET A 1 55.55 -44.19 -27.99
CA MET A 1 54.26 -43.84 -28.62
C MET A 1 53.24 -43.61 -27.51
N PRO A 2 52.37 -42.59 -27.58
CA PRO A 2 52.71 -41.20 -27.92
C PRO A 2 52.01 -40.19 -26.97
N ILE A 3 52.28 -38.88 -27.14
CA ILE A 3 51.30 -37.76 -27.17
C ILE A 3 51.89 -36.43 -26.60
N TYR A 4 52.04 -35.49 -27.54
CA TYR A 4 51.95 -34.01 -27.55
C TYR A 4 52.13 -33.20 -26.25
N ARG A 5 53.11 -32.28 -26.14
CA ARG A 5 53.38 -30.97 -26.80
C ARG A 5 52.99 -29.82 -25.85
N ARG A 6 53.98 -29.29 -25.13
CA ARG A 6 53.91 -28.03 -24.34
C ARG A 6 54.16 -26.85 -25.27
N HIS A 7 53.45 -25.74 -25.07
CA HIS A 7 54.03 -24.40 -25.16
C HIS A 7 53.24 -23.44 -24.28
N ASP A 8 53.98 -22.73 -23.45
CA ASP A 8 53.53 -21.57 -22.71
C ASP A 8 54.65 -20.51 -22.74
N VAL A 9 54.26 -19.28 -22.45
CA VAL A 9 55.04 -18.13 -21.95
C VAL A 9 55.60 -17.11 -22.98
N SER A 10 54.75 -16.12 -23.26
CA SER A 10 54.89 -14.69 -22.87
C SER A 10 55.65 -13.62 -23.71
N LYS A 11 54.97 -12.45 -23.75
CA LYS A 11 55.42 -11.04 -23.54
C LYS A 11 55.79 -10.11 -24.73
N ILE A 12 54.99 -9.00 -24.81
CA ILE A 12 55.35 -7.55 -24.89
C ILE A 12 55.91 -7.07 -26.26
N SER A 13 55.56 -5.96 -26.95
CA SER A 13 55.03 -4.59 -26.68
C SER A 13 54.54 -3.97 -28.02
N VAL A 14 53.75 -2.88 -28.03
CA VAL A 14 54.05 -1.58 -28.73
C VAL A 14 52.89 -0.56 -28.58
N ARG A 15 53.28 0.73 -28.46
CA ARG A 15 52.59 1.99 -28.10
C ARG A 15 51.57 2.53 -29.13
N ARG A 16 50.61 3.39 -28.69
CA ARG A 16 50.49 4.84 -29.07
C ARG A 16 49.28 5.59 -28.47
N THR A 17 49.59 6.74 -27.84
CA THR A 17 48.93 8.07 -27.76
C THR A 17 47.43 8.26 -28.05
N LEU A 18 46.74 8.96 -27.14
CA LEU A 18 45.60 9.85 -27.46
C LEU A 18 45.66 11.15 -26.64
N GLN A 19 45.51 12.26 -27.37
CA GLN A 19 45.55 13.65 -26.92
C GLN A 19 44.27 14.04 -26.19
N GLY A 20 44.40 14.98 -25.24
CA GLY A 20 43.29 15.55 -24.50
C GLY A 20 42.51 16.63 -25.27
N MET A 21 41.25 16.79 -24.87
CA MET A 21 40.48 18.02 -25.04
C MET A 21 39.78 18.30 -23.71
N LEU A 22 40.17 19.40 -23.06
CA LEU A 22 39.42 20.04 -21.98
C LEU A 22 38.23 20.78 -22.59
N ALA A 23 37.01 20.47 -22.13
CA ALA A 23 35.85 21.31 -22.33
C ALA A 23 35.41 21.86 -20.97
N THR A 24 35.70 23.14 -20.73
CA THR A 24 35.16 23.94 -19.63
C THR A 24 33.66 24.16 -19.84
N ALA A 25 32.82 23.54 -19.01
CA ALA A 25 31.40 23.86 -18.92
C ALA A 25 31.19 24.98 -17.89
N LEU A 26 30.66 26.11 -18.36
CA LEU A 26 30.18 27.22 -17.54
C LEU A 26 28.96 26.78 -16.71
N LEU A 27 29.10 26.78 -15.39
CA LEU A 27 28.00 26.66 -14.44
C LEU A 27 27.26 27.99 -14.36
N ALA A 28 26.06 28.07 -14.94
CA ALA A 28 25.08 29.08 -14.57
C ALA A 28 24.32 28.61 -13.32
N PRO A 29 24.09 29.47 -12.31
CA PRO A 29 23.28 29.08 -11.16
C PRO A 29 21.82 28.98 -11.59
N ALA A 30 21.26 27.77 -11.56
CA ALA A 30 19.83 27.57 -11.72
C ALA A 30 19.13 28.18 -10.49
N LEU A 31 18.45 29.30 -10.73
CA LEU A 31 17.55 29.92 -9.75
C LEU A 31 16.37 28.96 -9.55
N MET A 32 16.36 28.23 -8.43
CA MET A 32 15.24 27.40 -8.00
C MET A 32 14.07 28.33 -7.64
N LEU A 33 13.15 28.58 -8.58
CA LEU A 33 11.83 29.07 -8.21
C LEU A 33 11.08 27.90 -7.59
N SER A 34 10.83 27.98 -6.29
CA SER A 34 9.88 27.13 -5.57
C SER A 34 8.46 27.47 -6.04
N GLY A 35 8.08 26.96 -7.21
CA GLY A 35 6.67 26.82 -7.58
C GLY A 35 6.12 25.61 -6.83
N ALA A 36 5.04 25.79 -6.06
CA ALA A 36 4.32 24.66 -5.47
C ALA A 36 3.91 23.70 -6.59
N GLN A 37 4.39 22.46 -6.54
CA GLN A 37 4.03 21.44 -7.52
C GLN A 37 2.54 21.08 -7.33
N PRO A 38 1.77 20.93 -8.42
CA PRO A 38 0.42 20.39 -8.32
C PRO A 38 0.47 18.96 -7.77
N ALA A 39 -0.56 18.60 -7.00
CA ALA A 39 -0.66 17.29 -6.35
C ALA A 39 -0.55 16.12 -7.35
N SER A 40 0.15 15.06 -6.93
CA SER A 40 0.24 13.77 -7.62
C SER A 40 -1.13 13.07 -7.63
N ALA A 41 -1.36 12.16 -8.59
CA ALA A 41 -2.59 11.37 -8.75
C ALA A 41 -3.00 10.53 -7.50
N SER A 42 -2.13 10.39 -6.51
CA SER A 42 -2.29 9.63 -5.25
C SER A 42 -2.97 10.42 -4.11
N VAL A 43 -2.88 11.76 -4.10
CA VAL A 43 -3.57 12.62 -3.11
C VAL A 43 -5.07 12.73 -3.43
N GLY A 44 -5.42 12.69 -4.71
CA GLY A 44 -6.82 12.73 -5.14
C GLY A 44 -7.62 11.55 -4.62
N SER A 45 -7.08 10.34 -4.74
CA SER A 45 -7.70 9.12 -4.21
C SER A 45 -7.81 9.13 -2.68
N THR A 46 -6.80 9.67 -1.99
CA THR A 46 -6.79 9.85 -0.53
C THR A 46 -7.97 10.71 -0.05
N ILE A 47 -8.11 11.89 -0.66
CA ILE A 47 -9.19 12.85 -0.35
C ILE A 47 -10.55 12.17 -0.48
N ILE A 48 -10.73 11.38 -1.55
CA ILE A 48 -11.98 10.69 -1.80
C ILE A 48 -12.21 9.53 -0.83
N GLY A 49 -11.18 8.76 -0.48
CA GLY A 49 -11.28 7.72 0.54
C GLY A 49 -11.75 8.25 1.89
N ILE A 50 -11.22 9.39 2.34
CA ILE A 50 -11.64 10.04 3.60
C ILE A 50 -13.09 10.54 3.50
N ALA A 51 -13.47 11.15 2.37
CA ALA A 51 -14.83 11.64 2.17
C ALA A 51 -15.85 10.48 2.17
N GLU A 52 -15.54 9.35 1.54
CA GLU A 52 -16.45 8.22 1.41
C GLU A 52 -16.69 7.47 2.74
N GLN A 53 -15.72 7.47 3.66
CA GLN A 53 -15.90 6.93 5.02
C GLN A 53 -16.98 7.67 5.83
N ASN A 54 -17.39 8.84 5.37
CA ASN A 54 -18.37 9.68 6.03
C ASN A 54 -19.75 9.65 5.35
N LEU A 55 -19.95 8.82 4.32
CA LEU A 55 -21.23 8.73 3.61
C LEU A 55 -22.39 8.43 4.56
N GLY A 56 -23.47 9.19 4.42
CA GLY A 56 -24.64 9.10 5.28
C GLY A 56 -24.56 9.91 6.58
N ASN A 57 -23.37 10.38 6.99
CA ASN A 57 -23.23 11.20 8.18
C ASN A 57 -23.79 12.61 7.95
N GLY A 58 -24.51 13.12 8.94
CA GLY A 58 -24.97 14.49 9.05
C GLY A 58 -23.92 15.43 9.66
N PRO A 59 -24.22 16.73 9.74
CA PRO A 59 -23.28 17.77 10.16
C PRO A 59 -22.81 17.68 11.61
N CYS A 60 -23.45 16.87 12.46
CA CYS A 60 -23.11 16.73 13.87
C CYS A 60 -22.73 15.31 14.29
N ASP A 61 -22.79 14.38 13.35
CA ASP A 61 -22.47 12.99 13.62
C ASP A 61 -20.97 12.83 13.88
N THR A 62 -20.60 11.73 14.51
CA THR A 62 -19.19 11.39 14.68
C THR A 62 -18.56 11.15 13.30
N ASN A 63 -17.55 11.94 12.95
CA ASN A 63 -16.80 11.80 11.71
C ASN A 63 -15.87 10.58 11.75
N SER A 64 -15.32 10.19 10.58
CA SER A 64 -14.45 9.02 10.48
C SER A 64 -13.12 9.12 11.26
N ALA A 65 -12.71 10.30 11.70
CA ALA A 65 -11.56 10.50 12.58
C ALA A 65 -11.93 10.45 14.08
N GLY A 66 -13.18 10.13 14.42
CA GLY A 66 -13.67 10.02 15.80
C GLY A 66 -14.05 11.35 16.46
N GLY A 67 -14.01 12.47 15.73
CA GLY A 67 -14.48 13.78 16.21
C GLY A 67 -15.96 14.04 15.91
N SER A 68 -16.57 15.04 16.54
CA SER A 68 -17.95 15.44 16.22
C SER A 68 -17.98 16.44 15.05
N GLY A 69 -18.79 16.14 14.03
CA GLY A 69 -18.97 16.98 12.85
C GLY A 69 -17.68 17.19 12.03
N TYR A 70 -17.66 18.23 11.20
CA TYR A 70 -16.56 18.63 10.33
C TYR A 70 -16.24 20.09 10.68
N TYR A 71 -15.33 20.31 11.62
CA TYR A 71 -15.10 21.63 12.21
C TYR A 71 -16.39 22.26 12.79
N GLY A 72 -16.85 23.37 12.22
CA GLY A 72 -18.03 24.11 12.68
C GLY A 72 -19.35 23.67 12.05
N SER A 73 -19.39 22.53 11.34
CA SER A 73 -20.53 22.10 10.53
C SER A 73 -21.89 22.04 11.24
N CYS A 74 -21.91 21.90 12.56
CA CYS A 74 -23.14 21.81 13.34
C CYS A 74 -23.98 23.09 13.28
N GLY A 75 -25.23 22.95 12.81
CA GLY A 75 -26.23 24.03 12.85
C GLY A 75 -26.07 25.09 11.74
N GLN A 76 -25.22 24.86 10.75
CA GLN A 76 -25.00 25.76 9.61
C GLN A 76 -24.84 25.00 8.29
N ALA A 77 -24.84 25.73 7.17
CA ALA A 77 -24.46 25.14 5.89
C ALA A 77 -22.99 24.71 5.95
N TRP A 78 -22.71 23.47 5.59
CA TRP A 78 -21.47 22.79 6.00
C TRP A 78 -20.71 22.12 4.86
N CYS A 79 -21.06 22.41 3.61
CA CYS A 79 -20.39 21.84 2.45
C CYS A 79 -18.91 22.22 2.37
N ALA A 80 -18.58 23.48 2.67
CA ALA A 80 -17.23 23.99 2.71
C ALA A 80 -16.46 23.47 3.93
N ASP A 81 -17.11 23.40 5.08
CA ASP A 81 -16.55 22.82 6.30
C ASP A 81 -16.17 21.35 6.09
N PHE A 82 -17.04 20.57 5.45
CA PHE A 82 -16.76 19.17 5.07
C PHE A 82 -15.60 19.07 4.08
N ALA A 83 -15.66 19.76 2.93
CA ALA A 83 -14.62 19.69 1.92
C ALA A 83 -13.23 20.12 2.48
N LYS A 84 -13.22 21.18 3.30
CA LYS A 84 -12.02 21.66 4.00
C LYS A 84 -11.52 20.64 5.00
N TRP A 85 -12.40 20.01 5.77
CA TRP A 85 -12.03 18.99 6.73
C TRP A 85 -11.39 17.79 6.04
N VAL A 86 -12.01 17.29 4.96
CA VAL A 86 -11.46 16.17 4.18
C VAL A 86 -10.08 16.51 3.64
N TRP A 87 -9.90 17.69 3.04
CA TRP A 87 -8.59 18.15 2.57
C TRP A 87 -7.56 18.23 3.70
N ALA A 88 -7.93 18.77 4.87
CA ALA A 88 -7.04 18.83 6.01
C ALA A 88 -6.63 17.43 6.53
N GLN A 89 -7.58 16.48 6.58
CA GLN A 89 -7.27 15.09 6.94
C GLN A 89 -6.34 14.42 5.91
N ALA A 90 -6.44 14.81 4.65
CA ALA A 90 -5.53 14.40 3.58
C ALA A 90 -4.16 15.13 3.62
N GLY A 91 -3.90 15.97 4.62
CA GLY A 91 -2.66 16.76 4.74
C GLY A 91 -2.50 17.86 3.70
N VAL A 92 -3.59 18.26 3.04
CA VAL A 92 -3.61 19.42 2.15
C VAL A 92 -3.47 20.69 2.97
N ASP A 93 -2.72 21.67 2.48
CA ASP A 93 -2.67 23.00 3.08
C ASP A 93 -4.02 23.70 2.91
N VAL A 94 -4.82 23.75 3.97
CA VAL A 94 -6.13 24.42 3.98
C VAL A 94 -6.05 25.87 4.46
N GLY A 95 -4.86 26.47 4.48
CA GLY A 95 -4.63 27.87 4.76
C GLY A 95 -5.49 28.77 3.87
N GLY A 96 -6.19 29.74 4.48
CA GLY A 96 -7.06 30.68 3.77
C GLY A 96 -8.46 30.18 3.44
N LEU A 97 -8.77 28.88 3.61
CA LEU A 97 -10.13 28.36 3.46
C LEU A 97 -11.00 28.67 4.68
N THR A 98 -12.26 29.03 4.45
CA THR A 98 -13.24 29.38 5.48
C THR A 98 -14.49 28.50 5.36
N ALA A 99 -15.48 28.69 6.25
CA ALA A 99 -16.77 28.03 6.16
C ALA A 99 -17.62 28.48 4.93
N ALA A 100 -17.16 29.49 4.17
CA ALA A 100 -17.81 29.91 2.94
C ALA A 100 -17.27 29.14 1.73
N ALA A 101 -18.17 28.55 0.93
CA ALA A 101 -17.81 27.82 -0.29
C ALA A 101 -16.99 28.68 -1.28
N GLY A 102 -17.25 30.00 -1.32
CA GLY A 102 -16.52 30.93 -2.18
C GLY A 102 -15.03 31.08 -1.83
N SER A 103 -14.60 30.69 -0.62
CA SER A 103 -13.17 30.69 -0.25
C SER A 103 -12.34 29.71 -1.11
N PHE A 104 -12.95 28.60 -1.55
CA PHE A 104 -12.30 27.68 -2.49
C PHE A 104 -12.04 28.34 -3.84
N GLY A 105 -12.96 29.17 -4.35
CA GLY A 105 -12.79 29.89 -5.61
C GLY A 105 -11.64 30.91 -5.61
N GLN A 106 -11.09 31.24 -4.44
CA GLN A 106 -9.95 32.15 -4.25
C GLN A 106 -8.65 31.40 -3.92
N TYR A 107 -8.73 30.10 -3.63
CA TYR A 107 -7.61 29.29 -3.20
C TYR A 107 -6.72 28.89 -4.38
N ASN A 108 -5.40 28.83 -4.16
CA ASN A 108 -4.41 28.34 -5.13
C ASN A 108 -4.49 28.94 -6.55
N GLY A 109 -4.60 30.26 -6.64
CA GLY A 109 -4.72 30.94 -7.93
C GLY A 109 -6.11 30.87 -8.58
N GLY A 110 -7.10 30.30 -7.90
CA GLY A 110 -8.51 30.33 -8.27
C GLY A 110 -8.97 29.16 -9.15
N LEU A 111 -10.06 29.40 -9.88
CA LEU A 111 -10.77 28.35 -10.62
C LEU A 111 -10.03 27.91 -11.89
N LYS A 112 -9.96 26.60 -12.09
CA LYS A 112 -9.48 25.91 -13.28
C LYS A 112 -10.64 25.29 -14.06
N SER A 113 -10.45 25.07 -15.35
CA SER A 113 -11.46 24.46 -16.23
C SER A 113 -11.41 22.93 -16.27
N THR A 114 -10.27 22.34 -15.94
CA THR A 114 -10.05 20.88 -16.04
C THR A 114 -10.15 20.24 -14.65
N PRO A 115 -11.08 19.30 -14.44
CA PRO A 115 -11.21 18.59 -13.19
C PRO A 115 -10.15 17.49 -13.05
N HIS A 116 -9.74 17.23 -11.83
CA HIS A 116 -8.99 16.04 -11.41
C HIS A 116 -9.66 15.44 -10.17
N VAL A 117 -9.46 14.13 -9.95
CA VAL A 117 -9.93 13.46 -8.73
C VAL A 117 -9.33 14.15 -7.50
N GLY A 118 -10.17 14.44 -6.51
CA GLY A 118 -9.82 15.17 -5.28
C GLY A 118 -9.88 16.69 -5.38
N ASP A 119 -10.05 17.26 -6.58
CA ASP A 119 -10.30 18.70 -6.73
C ASP A 119 -11.61 19.10 -6.03
N ALA A 120 -11.68 20.34 -5.55
CA ALA A 120 -12.94 20.94 -5.12
C ALA A 120 -13.64 21.53 -6.34
N VAL A 121 -14.90 21.17 -6.56
CA VAL A 121 -15.77 21.81 -7.56
C VAL A 121 -16.56 22.93 -6.91
N VAL A 122 -16.54 24.11 -7.51
CA VAL A 122 -17.19 25.32 -6.99
C VAL A 122 -18.39 25.69 -7.86
N PHE A 123 -19.56 25.88 -7.23
CA PHE A 123 -20.82 26.11 -7.92
C PHE A 123 -21.29 27.57 -7.80
N ASN A 124 -21.76 28.15 -8.91
CA ASN A 124 -22.31 29.50 -8.99
C ASN A 124 -21.43 30.59 -8.32
N TYR A 125 -20.11 30.45 -8.46
CA TYR A 125 -19.15 31.44 -7.95
C TYR A 125 -19.31 32.80 -8.63
N ASN A 126 -19.41 33.87 -7.84
CA ASN A 126 -19.63 35.23 -8.34
C ASN A 126 -18.34 36.03 -8.61
N GLY A 127 -17.16 35.43 -8.40
CA GLY A 127 -15.87 36.11 -8.58
C GLY A 127 -15.39 36.93 -7.37
N ALA A 128 -16.22 37.10 -6.34
CA ALA A 128 -15.98 38.00 -5.21
C ALA A 128 -16.16 37.30 -3.84
N GLY A 129 -15.75 36.03 -3.75
CA GLY A 129 -15.74 35.28 -2.49
C GLY A 129 -17.07 34.62 -2.10
N TYR A 130 -18.09 34.65 -2.95
CA TYR A 130 -19.34 33.90 -2.75
C TYR A 130 -19.52 32.81 -3.82
N ALA A 131 -19.86 31.60 -3.36
CA ALA A 131 -20.32 30.47 -4.16
C ALA A 131 -21.51 29.82 -3.44
N ASP A 132 -22.45 29.25 -4.19
CA ASP A 132 -23.61 28.57 -3.61
C ASP A 132 -23.22 27.27 -2.91
N HIS A 133 -22.20 26.58 -3.44
CA HIS A 133 -21.83 25.25 -2.96
C HIS A 133 -20.40 24.88 -3.33
N VAL A 134 -19.86 23.89 -2.62
CA VAL A 134 -18.61 23.20 -2.96
C VAL A 134 -18.76 21.70 -2.70
N ALA A 135 -18.17 20.87 -3.56
CA ALA A 135 -18.06 19.42 -3.37
C ALA A 135 -16.69 18.94 -3.86
N LEU A 136 -16.37 17.66 -3.64
CA LEU A 136 -15.11 17.05 -4.07
C LEU A 136 -15.33 16.16 -5.29
N VAL A 137 -14.43 16.24 -6.27
CA VAL A 137 -14.46 15.43 -7.51
C VAL A 137 -14.04 14.00 -7.18
N LYS A 138 -15.00 13.07 -7.19
CA LYS A 138 -14.76 11.64 -6.97
C LYS A 138 -14.22 10.96 -8.22
N SER A 139 -14.93 11.10 -9.34
CA SER A 139 -14.58 10.45 -10.60
C SER A 139 -14.98 11.31 -11.79
N ILE A 140 -14.22 11.19 -12.87
CA ILE A 140 -14.52 11.81 -14.16
C ILE A 140 -14.86 10.64 -15.09
N ASN A 141 -16.11 10.57 -15.53
CA ASN A 141 -16.61 9.45 -16.30
C ASN A 141 -16.32 9.67 -17.79
N SER A 142 -16.25 8.58 -18.57
CA SER A 142 -15.93 8.62 -20.00
C SER A 142 -16.98 9.36 -20.84
N ASP A 143 -18.19 9.52 -20.34
CA ASP A 143 -19.28 10.27 -20.95
C ASP A 143 -19.24 11.79 -20.64
N GLY A 144 -18.20 12.24 -19.92
CA GLY A 144 -18.02 13.64 -19.52
C GLY A 144 -18.81 14.05 -18.28
N THR A 145 -19.57 13.14 -17.65
CA THR A 145 -20.17 13.39 -16.33
C THR A 145 -19.13 13.28 -15.22
N ILE A 146 -19.37 13.94 -14.10
CA ILE A 146 -18.48 13.89 -12.93
C ILE A 146 -19.27 13.43 -11.72
N THR A 147 -18.77 12.40 -11.05
CA THR A 147 -19.27 12.02 -9.73
C THR A 147 -18.58 12.87 -8.68
N THR A 148 -19.35 13.40 -7.74
CA THR A 148 -18.87 14.21 -6.63
C THR A 148 -19.27 13.57 -5.31
N VAL A 149 -18.54 13.91 -4.26
CA VAL A 149 -18.91 13.64 -2.87
C VAL A 149 -18.90 14.97 -2.12
N GLY A 150 -19.95 15.26 -1.37
CA GLY A 150 -20.06 16.52 -0.65
C GLY A 150 -20.98 16.41 0.55
N GLY A 151 -20.88 17.40 1.44
CA GLY A 151 -21.78 17.58 2.55
C GLY A 151 -22.90 18.56 2.20
N ASN A 152 -23.96 18.54 3.01
CA ASN A 152 -25.14 19.43 2.93
C ASN A 152 -26.12 19.12 1.79
N GLN A 153 -25.78 18.28 0.80
CA GLN A 153 -26.77 17.79 -0.16
C GLN A 153 -27.67 16.77 0.53
N SER A 154 -28.95 17.10 0.71
CA SER A 154 -29.93 16.27 1.43
C SER A 154 -29.66 16.08 2.93
N GLY A 155 -28.86 16.95 3.55
CA GLY A 155 -28.59 16.93 4.99
C GLY A 155 -27.54 15.93 5.45
N ALA A 156 -26.88 15.21 4.54
CA ALA A 156 -25.84 14.23 4.84
C ALA A 156 -24.67 14.35 3.85
N VAL A 157 -23.57 13.64 4.12
CA VAL A 157 -22.53 13.39 3.13
C VAL A 157 -23.09 12.42 2.11
N THR A 158 -23.15 12.84 0.85
CA THR A 158 -23.72 12.02 -0.22
C THR A 158 -22.98 12.23 -1.53
N TYR A 159 -23.20 11.29 -2.46
CA TYR A 159 -22.79 11.48 -3.83
C TYR A 159 -23.69 12.47 -4.57
N GLY A 160 -23.09 13.15 -5.53
CA GLY A 160 -23.79 13.97 -6.51
C GLY A 160 -23.25 13.75 -7.92
N THR A 161 -24.05 14.07 -8.93
CA THR A 161 -23.64 13.91 -10.33
C THR A 161 -23.71 15.26 -11.04
N ILE A 162 -22.58 15.69 -11.58
CA ILE A 162 -22.50 16.81 -12.51
C ILE A 162 -22.69 16.24 -13.91
N THR A 163 -23.67 16.78 -14.62
CA THR A 163 -23.94 16.45 -16.02
C THR A 163 -22.79 16.87 -16.93
N ALA A 164 -22.65 16.26 -18.11
CA ALA A 164 -21.66 16.68 -19.11
C ALA A 164 -21.80 18.16 -19.53
N ALA A 165 -22.99 18.76 -19.32
CA ALA A 165 -23.24 20.19 -19.52
C ALA A 165 -22.69 21.09 -18.41
N GLY A 166 -22.10 20.53 -17.35
CA GLY A 166 -21.50 21.28 -16.24
C GLY A 166 -22.51 21.74 -15.19
N TYR A 167 -23.56 20.96 -14.94
CA TYR A 167 -24.58 21.28 -13.93
C TYR A 167 -24.78 20.17 -12.91
N TYR A 168 -24.92 20.56 -11.64
CA TYR A 168 -25.47 19.74 -10.56
C TYR A 168 -26.85 20.31 -10.18
N ASN A 169 -27.93 19.57 -10.43
CA ASN A 169 -29.29 20.13 -10.38
C ASN A 169 -29.39 21.43 -11.19
N THR A 170 -29.77 22.55 -10.57
CA THR A 170 -29.84 23.89 -11.19
C THR A 170 -28.56 24.71 -11.04
N GLN A 171 -27.55 24.19 -10.34
CA GLN A 171 -26.31 24.90 -10.04
C GLN A 171 -25.28 24.65 -11.14
N ARG A 172 -24.69 25.74 -11.65
CA ARG A 172 -23.66 25.67 -12.68
C ARG A 172 -22.29 25.52 -12.02
N VAL A 173 -21.46 24.64 -12.59
CA VAL A 173 -20.04 24.55 -12.24
C VAL A 173 -19.33 25.81 -12.74
N SER A 174 -18.77 26.58 -11.80
CA SER A 174 -17.93 27.74 -12.12
C SER A 174 -16.48 27.33 -12.40
N GLY A 175 -16.02 26.22 -11.80
CA GLY A 175 -14.71 25.63 -12.07
C GLY A 175 -14.25 24.72 -10.95
N TYR A 176 -12.99 24.30 -11.03
CA TYR A 176 -12.34 23.35 -10.14
C TYR A 176 -11.11 23.95 -9.47
N VAL A 177 -10.81 23.51 -8.26
CA VAL A 177 -9.71 24.03 -7.47
C VAL A 177 -8.89 22.86 -6.98
N SER A 178 -7.60 22.85 -7.31
CA SER A 178 -6.71 21.77 -6.92
C SER A 178 -6.07 22.03 -5.56
N PRO A 179 -5.98 21.00 -4.70
CA PRO A 179 -5.28 21.11 -3.43
C PRO A 179 -3.78 21.42 -3.59
N ILE A 180 -3.21 22.16 -2.63
CA ILE A 180 -1.75 22.36 -2.51
C ILE A 180 -1.23 21.43 -1.42
N GLY A 181 -0.21 20.63 -1.75
CA GLY A 181 0.31 19.63 -0.83
C GLY A 181 -0.65 18.45 -0.64
N GLY A 182 -0.52 17.74 0.46
CA GLY A 182 -1.19 16.47 0.71
C GLY A 182 -0.20 15.38 1.10
N VAL A 183 -0.64 14.47 1.95
CA VAL A 183 -0.01 13.17 2.17
C VAL A 183 -0.87 12.11 1.50
N ASP A 184 -0.25 11.08 0.94
CA ASP A 184 -0.96 9.87 0.53
C ASP A 184 -1.52 9.22 1.81
N GLN A 185 -2.74 9.60 2.23
CA GLN A 185 -3.54 8.82 3.16
C GLN A 185 -4.45 7.94 2.30
N GLU A 186 -3.91 6.82 1.88
CA GLU A 186 -4.77 5.65 1.76
C GLU A 186 -5.70 5.66 3.00
N PRO A 187 -7.02 5.37 2.89
CA PRO A 187 -7.76 4.84 4.03
C PRO A 187 -6.82 3.85 4.73
N PRO A 188 -6.83 3.64 6.05
CA PRO A 188 -6.00 2.57 6.57
C PRO A 188 -6.57 1.22 6.05
N MET A 189 -6.30 0.82 4.80
CA MET A 189 -5.31 -0.19 4.51
C MET A 189 -4.32 -0.09 5.64
N ALA A 190 -4.55 -0.94 6.63
CA ALA A 190 -3.60 -1.14 7.67
C ALA A 190 -2.22 -1.07 7.05
N VAL A 191 -1.47 -0.06 7.47
CA VAL A 191 -0.10 0.18 7.06
C VAL A 191 0.58 -1.19 6.92
N GLY A 192 0.88 -1.66 5.70
CA GLY A 192 1.38 -3.03 5.45
C GLY A 192 0.46 -4.09 4.81
N VAL A 193 -0.81 -3.84 4.44
CA VAL A 193 -1.57 -4.81 3.62
C VAL A 193 -1.22 -4.62 2.16
N SER A 194 -0.35 -5.48 1.63
CA SER A 194 -0.04 -5.50 0.21
C SER A 194 -1.21 -6.14 -0.57
N PRO A 195 -1.71 -5.54 -1.67
CA PRO A 195 -2.66 -6.20 -2.57
C PRO A 195 -2.11 -7.46 -3.22
N ILE A 196 -0.78 -7.63 -3.14
CA ILE A 196 -0.03 -8.79 -3.53
C ILE A 196 0.43 -9.49 -2.25
N ILE A 197 -0.05 -10.70 -2.02
CA ILE A 197 0.07 -11.40 -0.75
C ILE A 197 1.02 -12.57 -0.97
N GLY A 198 2.18 -12.56 -0.31
CA GLY A 198 3.05 -13.72 -0.26
C GLY A 198 2.40 -14.83 0.57
N VAL A 199 2.36 -16.05 0.04
CA VAL A 199 1.63 -17.16 0.67
C VAL A 199 2.43 -18.43 0.82
N GLY A 200 3.68 -18.49 0.37
CA GLY A 200 4.45 -19.73 0.33
C GLY A 200 3.96 -20.68 -0.76
N ASP A 201 4.40 -21.92 -0.68
CA ASP A 201 4.10 -22.99 -1.65
C ASP A 201 2.72 -23.62 -1.38
N ILE A 202 1.66 -23.06 -1.97
CA ILE A 202 0.27 -23.51 -1.74
C ILE A 202 -0.14 -24.67 -2.65
N ASN A 203 0.75 -25.09 -3.57
CA ASN A 203 0.54 -26.17 -4.53
C ASN A 203 1.53 -27.35 -4.38
N LYS A 204 2.41 -27.31 -3.38
CA LYS A 204 3.41 -28.34 -3.04
C LYS A 204 4.41 -28.62 -4.16
N THR A 205 4.82 -27.61 -4.91
CA THR A 205 5.85 -27.75 -5.96
C THR A 205 7.27 -27.56 -5.45
N GLY A 206 7.44 -27.08 -4.22
CA GLY A 206 8.71 -26.63 -3.65
C GLY A 206 9.08 -25.21 -4.06
N VAL A 207 8.17 -24.47 -4.69
CA VAL A 207 8.36 -23.08 -5.12
C VAL A 207 7.26 -22.23 -4.50
N ALA A 208 7.63 -21.08 -3.96
CA ALA A 208 6.67 -20.14 -3.39
C ALA A 208 5.74 -19.51 -4.45
N ASP A 209 4.50 -19.29 -4.03
CA ASP A 209 3.44 -18.66 -4.79
C ASP A 209 3.06 -17.30 -4.18
N TYR A 210 2.25 -16.53 -4.90
CA TYR A 210 1.59 -15.36 -4.33
C TYR A 210 0.12 -15.27 -4.77
N LEU A 211 -0.65 -14.50 -4.01
CA LEU A 211 -2.03 -14.15 -4.34
C LEU A 211 -2.14 -12.66 -4.64
N ALA A 212 -3.13 -12.27 -5.44
CA ALA A 212 -3.46 -10.87 -5.65
C ALA A 212 -4.96 -10.64 -5.52
N ARG A 213 -5.36 -9.62 -4.76
CA ARG A 213 -6.76 -9.22 -4.64
C ARG A 213 -7.09 -8.13 -5.64
N GLY A 214 -8.08 -8.38 -6.49
CA GLY A 214 -8.59 -7.42 -7.46
C GLY A 214 -9.56 -6.43 -6.85
N SER A 215 -9.65 -5.24 -7.44
CA SER A 215 -10.63 -4.21 -7.05
C SER A 215 -12.08 -4.65 -7.21
N ASP A 216 -12.32 -5.66 -8.04
CA ASP A 216 -13.59 -6.34 -8.22
C ASP A 216 -13.94 -7.32 -7.07
N GLY A 217 -13.07 -7.44 -6.07
CA GLY A 217 -13.24 -8.30 -4.90
C GLY A 217 -12.97 -9.76 -5.17
N ARG A 218 -12.26 -10.08 -6.24
CA ARG A 218 -11.81 -11.43 -6.57
C ARG A 218 -10.40 -11.66 -6.07
N LEU A 219 -10.11 -12.89 -5.64
CA LEU A 219 -8.75 -13.31 -5.30
C LEU A 219 -8.19 -14.16 -6.43
N TYR A 220 -6.94 -13.90 -6.78
CA TYR A 220 -6.24 -14.62 -7.83
C TYR A 220 -4.97 -15.25 -7.28
N SER A 221 -4.63 -16.45 -7.73
CA SER A 221 -3.34 -17.09 -7.44
C SER A 221 -2.39 -17.01 -8.62
N TYR A 222 -1.10 -16.94 -8.31
CA TYR A 222 0.01 -16.93 -9.25
C TYR A 222 1.06 -17.93 -8.79
N MET A 223 1.23 -18.99 -9.57
CA MET A 223 2.09 -20.09 -9.17
C MET A 223 3.54 -19.82 -9.54
N GLY A 224 4.47 -20.10 -8.63
CA GLY A 224 5.90 -19.98 -8.87
C GLY A 224 6.38 -20.97 -9.93
N LYS A 225 7.34 -20.54 -10.77
CA LYS A 225 7.97 -21.40 -11.78
C LYS A 225 9.35 -21.94 -11.37
N GLY A 226 9.92 -21.42 -10.29
CA GLY A 226 11.26 -21.78 -9.82
C GLY A 226 12.39 -21.02 -10.52
N ASP A 227 12.07 -20.05 -11.39
CA ASP A 227 13.03 -19.18 -12.08
C ASP A 227 12.90 -17.71 -11.66
N GLY A 228 12.19 -17.44 -10.56
CA GLY A 228 11.87 -16.10 -10.11
C GLY A 228 10.68 -15.45 -10.83
N THR A 229 9.99 -16.18 -11.70
CA THR A 229 8.76 -15.74 -12.38
C THR A 229 7.56 -16.63 -12.04
N PHE A 230 6.37 -16.24 -12.52
CA PHE A 230 5.11 -16.87 -12.15
C PHE A 230 4.27 -17.26 -13.38
N THR A 231 3.32 -18.17 -13.19
CA THR A 231 2.30 -18.52 -14.19
C THR A 231 1.33 -17.36 -14.44
N GLY A 232 0.42 -17.53 -15.41
CA GLY A 232 -0.77 -16.69 -15.47
C GLY A 232 -1.65 -16.86 -14.23
N ARG A 233 -2.50 -15.85 -13.97
CA ARG A 233 -3.39 -15.84 -12.80
C ARG A 233 -4.49 -16.89 -12.91
N THR A 234 -4.81 -17.55 -11.80
CA THR A 234 -6.00 -18.39 -11.66
C THR A 234 -6.99 -17.71 -10.72
N ASP A 235 -8.27 -17.72 -11.08
CA ASP A 235 -9.33 -17.07 -10.31
C ASP A 235 -9.83 -17.99 -9.20
N LEU A 236 -9.72 -17.54 -7.94
CA LEU A 236 -10.13 -18.27 -6.75
C LEU A 236 -11.53 -17.86 -6.25
N GLY A 237 -12.23 -17.00 -6.98
CA GLY A 237 -13.59 -16.55 -6.66
C GLY A 237 -13.66 -15.16 -6.04
N GLY A 238 -14.90 -14.68 -5.87
CA GLY A 238 -15.22 -13.34 -5.37
C GLY A 238 -15.53 -13.28 -3.86
N GLY A 239 -15.78 -12.06 -3.38
CA GLY A 239 -16.19 -11.79 -1.99
C GLY A 239 -15.05 -11.38 -1.06
N TRP A 240 -13.85 -11.13 -1.58
CA TRP A 240 -12.66 -10.80 -0.77
C TRP A 240 -12.60 -9.33 -0.34
N ASN A 241 -13.44 -8.46 -0.93
CA ASN A 241 -13.59 -7.05 -0.49
C ASN A 241 -14.33 -6.90 0.84
N GLN A 242 -14.86 -7.98 1.42
CA GLN A 242 -15.40 -7.95 2.79
C GLN A 242 -14.30 -7.88 3.86
N TYR A 243 -13.05 -8.09 3.47
CA TYR A 243 -11.89 -8.12 4.36
C TYR A 243 -11.03 -6.87 4.21
N ASP A 244 -10.63 -6.28 5.33
CA ASP A 244 -9.68 -5.16 5.34
C ASP A 244 -8.22 -5.64 5.30
N MET A 245 -7.98 -6.91 5.64
CA MET A 245 -6.67 -7.57 5.51
C MET A 245 -6.80 -8.99 4.98
N VAL A 246 -5.84 -9.40 4.16
CA VAL A 246 -5.60 -10.81 3.79
C VAL A 246 -4.09 -11.04 3.83
N ILE A 247 -3.65 -12.09 4.53
CA ILE A 247 -2.23 -12.43 4.69
C ILE A 247 -2.02 -13.93 4.52
N GLY A 248 -0.87 -14.32 3.97
CA GLY A 248 -0.34 -15.67 4.14
C GLY A 248 0.32 -15.77 5.52
N VAL A 249 0.02 -16.83 6.27
CA VAL A 249 0.55 -17.03 7.63
C VAL A 249 1.56 -18.18 7.75
N GLY A 250 1.72 -18.96 6.68
CA GLY A 250 2.40 -20.25 6.73
C GLY A 250 1.43 -21.35 7.15
N ASP A 251 1.96 -22.54 7.45
CA ASP A 251 1.14 -23.71 7.83
C ASP A 251 0.76 -23.63 9.31
N ILE A 252 -0.51 -23.34 9.60
CA ILE A 252 -1.01 -23.20 10.98
C ILE A 252 -1.72 -24.46 11.50
N ASN A 253 -1.82 -25.50 10.66
CA ASN A 253 -2.52 -26.75 10.95
C ASN A 253 -1.66 -28.02 10.74
N LYS A 254 -0.37 -27.85 10.42
CA LYS A 254 0.63 -28.91 10.23
C LYS A 254 0.32 -29.87 9.07
N THR A 255 -0.29 -29.39 8.00
CA THR A 255 -0.58 -30.19 6.79
C THR A 255 0.54 -30.16 5.74
N GLY A 256 1.57 -29.34 5.98
CA GLY A 256 2.61 -29.01 5.02
C GLY A 256 2.10 -28.14 3.86
N VAL A 257 0.99 -27.41 4.05
CA VAL A 257 0.48 -26.41 3.11
C VAL A 257 0.33 -25.10 3.86
N PRO A 258 0.83 -23.97 3.31
CA PRO A 258 0.53 -22.67 3.87
C PRO A 258 -0.96 -22.31 3.83
N ASP A 259 -1.40 -21.61 4.87
CA ASP A 259 -2.77 -21.16 5.07
C ASP A 259 -2.87 -19.63 4.94
N LEU A 260 -4.10 -19.12 4.82
CA LEU A 260 -4.38 -17.68 4.87
C LEU A 260 -5.13 -17.29 6.13
N LEU A 261 -4.94 -16.05 6.51
CA LEU A 261 -5.82 -15.33 7.42
C LEU A 261 -6.43 -14.13 6.70
N ALA A 262 -7.69 -13.85 7.01
CA ALA A 262 -8.38 -12.67 6.54
C ALA A 262 -9.10 -11.98 7.70
N ARG A 263 -8.98 -10.67 7.80
CA ARG A 263 -9.67 -9.88 8.82
C ARG A 263 -10.84 -9.13 8.21
N GLY A 264 -12.01 -9.29 8.82
CA GLY A 264 -13.20 -8.52 8.46
C GLY A 264 -13.12 -7.08 8.98
N THR A 265 -13.85 -6.18 8.35
CA THR A 265 -14.00 -4.78 8.82
C THR A 265 -14.66 -4.68 10.21
N ASP A 266 -15.31 -5.76 10.66
CA ASP A 266 -15.84 -5.94 12.02
C ASP A 266 -14.78 -6.35 13.05
N GLY A 267 -13.52 -6.52 12.64
CA GLY A 267 -12.41 -6.91 13.50
C GLY A 267 -12.37 -8.40 13.83
N ARG A 268 -13.13 -9.25 13.12
CA ARG A 268 -13.05 -10.71 13.23
C ARG A 268 -11.95 -11.27 12.34
N LEU A 269 -11.20 -12.24 12.83
CA LEU A 269 -10.19 -12.96 12.06
C LEU A 269 -10.74 -14.29 11.58
N TYR A 270 -10.48 -14.63 10.34
CA TYR A 270 -10.90 -15.88 9.72
C TYR A 270 -9.69 -16.61 9.15
N SER A 271 -9.64 -17.93 9.30
CA SER A 271 -8.64 -18.78 8.65
C SER A 271 -9.20 -19.47 7.41
N TYR A 272 -8.35 -19.68 6.43
CA TYR A 272 -8.60 -20.42 5.21
C TYR A 272 -7.48 -21.43 5.02
N MET A 273 -7.80 -22.71 5.17
CA MET A 273 -6.76 -23.74 5.16
C MET A 273 -6.35 -24.09 3.73
N GLY A 274 -5.06 -24.20 3.48
CA GLY A 274 -4.52 -24.61 2.19
C GLY A 274 -4.85 -26.07 1.88
N LYS A 275 -5.25 -26.34 0.64
CA LYS A 275 -5.52 -27.73 0.19
C LYS A 275 -4.33 -28.41 -0.48
N GLY A 276 -3.30 -27.65 -0.84
CA GLY A 276 -2.13 -28.15 -1.57
C GLY A 276 -2.34 -28.25 -3.08
N ASP A 277 -3.45 -27.75 -3.61
CA ASP A 277 -3.76 -27.67 -5.04
C ASP A 277 -3.81 -26.22 -5.55
N GLY A 278 -3.30 -25.27 -4.76
CA GLY A 278 -3.42 -23.83 -5.02
C GLY A 278 -4.74 -23.21 -4.58
N THR A 279 -5.63 -23.97 -3.93
CA THR A 279 -6.91 -23.48 -3.39
C THR A 279 -7.00 -23.62 -1.87
N PHE A 280 -8.03 -23.00 -1.29
CA PHE A 280 -8.28 -22.99 0.15
C PHE A 280 -9.63 -23.59 0.51
N THR A 281 -9.79 -24.03 1.76
CA THR A 281 -11.07 -24.47 2.34
C THR A 281 -12.03 -23.29 2.56
N GLY A 282 -13.25 -23.58 3.00
CA GLY A 282 -14.15 -22.55 3.52
C GLY A 282 -13.60 -21.94 4.81
N ARG A 283 -13.96 -20.68 5.07
CA ARG A 283 -13.43 -19.93 6.21
C ARG A 283 -13.85 -20.52 7.55
N THR A 284 -12.95 -20.53 8.52
CA THR A 284 -13.26 -20.76 9.94
C THR A 284 -13.11 -19.44 10.70
N ASP A 285 -14.05 -19.14 11.59
CA ASP A 285 -14.04 -17.93 12.40
C ASP A 285 -13.18 -18.13 13.66
N LEU A 286 -12.14 -17.30 13.81
CA LEU A 286 -11.20 -17.34 14.93
C LEU A 286 -11.54 -16.31 16.02
N GLY A 287 -12.68 -15.62 15.90
CA GLY A 287 -13.16 -14.65 16.88
C GLY A 287 -12.82 -13.20 16.56
N GLY A 288 -13.37 -12.30 17.38
CA GLY A 288 -13.23 -10.84 17.25
C GLY A 288 -12.06 -10.25 18.05
N GLY A 289 -11.92 -8.91 17.98
CA GLY A 289 -10.94 -8.15 18.75
C GLY A 289 -9.60 -7.94 18.05
N TRP A 290 -9.50 -8.30 16.77
CA TRP A 290 -8.30 -8.09 15.96
C TRP A 290 -8.18 -6.67 15.38
N ASN A 291 -9.25 -5.87 15.47
CA ASN A 291 -9.25 -4.44 15.15
C ASN A 291 -8.42 -3.58 16.12
N LYS A 292 -7.98 -4.14 17.26
CA LYS A 292 -6.99 -3.46 18.12
C LYS A 292 -5.61 -3.32 17.45
N TYR A 293 -5.34 -4.13 16.43
CA TYR A 293 -4.13 -4.07 15.63
C TYR A 293 -4.35 -3.24 14.37
N ASN A 294 -3.44 -2.32 14.07
CA ASN A 294 -3.45 -1.56 12.83
C ASN A 294 -2.62 -2.23 11.72
N LEU A 295 -2.01 -3.38 12.00
CA LEU A 295 -1.24 -4.21 11.06
C LEU A 295 -1.20 -5.64 11.61
N ILE A 296 -1.41 -6.62 10.73
CA ILE A 296 -1.21 -8.04 11.03
C ILE A 296 -0.37 -8.62 9.88
N VAL A 297 0.67 -9.37 10.19
CA VAL A 297 1.51 -10.08 9.23
C VAL A 297 1.67 -11.53 9.65
N GLY A 298 1.68 -12.42 8.67
CA GLY A 298 2.22 -13.76 8.86
C GLY A 298 3.72 -13.65 8.95
N ALA A 299 4.29 -14.08 10.07
CA ALA A 299 5.73 -14.04 10.28
C ALA A 299 6.41 -15.36 9.91
N GLY A 300 5.63 -16.42 9.60
CA GLY A 300 6.14 -17.78 9.51
C GLY A 300 6.42 -18.36 10.90
N ASP A 301 7.12 -19.48 10.96
CA ASP A 301 7.49 -20.17 12.21
C ASP A 301 8.68 -19.50 12.92
N ILE A 302 8.41 -18.43 13.67
CA ILE A 302 9.46 -17.63 14.32
C ILE A 302 9.92 -18.20 15.67
N ASN A 303 9.30 -19.30 16.11
CA ASN A 303 9.63 -20.01 17.35
C ASN A 303 10.12 -21.46 17.14
N GLY A 304 10.19 -21.93 15.90
CA GLY A 304 10.76 -23.23 15.54
C GLY A 304 9.86 -24.44 15.87
N THR A 305 8.54 -24.25 15.96
CA THR A 305 7.58 -25.33 16.27
C THR A 305 7.04 -26.06 15.04
N GLY A 306 7.41 -25.59 13.85
CA GLY A 306 6.87 -26.00 12.55
C GLY A 306 5.46 -25.45 12.28
N VAL A 307 5.05 -24.39 12.97
CA VAL A 307 3.71 -23.77 12.83
C VAL A 307 3.87 -22.29 12.49
N GLY A 308 3.08 -21.79 11.55
CA GLY A 308 3.04 -20.37 11.23
C GLY A 308 2.60 -19.51 12.42
N ASP A 309 3.31 -18.42 12.67
CA ASP A 309 3.01 -17.44 13.70
C ASP A 309 2.59 -16.10 13.10
N ILE A 310 1.94 -15.28 13.93
CA ILE A 310 1.54 -13.91 13.58
C ILE A 310 2.41 -12.91 14.34
N VAL A 311 2.80 -11.85 13.64
CA VAL A 311 3.24 -10.60 14.27
C VAL A 311 2.21 -9.52 13.95
N ALA A 312 1.83 -8.73 14.94
CA ALA A 312 0.84 -7.68 14.81
C ALA A 312 1.32 -6.40 15.47
N ARG A 313 0.94 -5.25 14.91
CA ARG A 313 1.24 -3.94 15.49
C ARG A 313 -0.05 -3.26 15.91
N ASP A 314 -0.06 -2.64 17.08
CA ASP A 314 -1.17 -1.79 17.52
C ASP A 314 -0.98 -0.32 17.15
N ALA A 315 -2.01 0.49 17.37
CA ALA A 315 -1.98 1.91 17.05
C ALA A 315 -0.95 2.71 17.87
N SER A 316 -0.48 2.19 19.01
CA SER A 316 0.58 2.81 19.83
C SER A 316 1.98 2.49 19.28
N GLY A 317 2.09 1.61 18.29
CA GLY A 317 3.35 1.15 17.73
C GLY A 317 4.01 0.04 18.55
N ASP A 318 3.27 -0.62 19.44
CA ASP A 318 3.75 -1.84 20.08
C ASP A 318 3.60 -3.03 19.14
N LEU A 319 4.60 -3.90 19.15
CA LEU A 319 4.64 -5.12 18.35
C LEU A 319 4.34 -6.32 19.22
N TRP A 320 3.45 -7.18 18.74
CA TRP A 320 2.90 -8.32 19.47
C TRP A 320 3.06 -9.58 18.63
N ALA A 321 3.54 -10.67 19.24
CA ALA A 321 3.55 -11.99 18.63
C ALA A 321 2.36 -12.81 19.12
N HIS A 322 1.76 -13.58 18.22
CA HIS A 322 0.80 -14.64 18.55
C HIS A 322 1.32 -15.94 17.93
N MET A 323 1.71 -16.87 18.79
CA MET A 323 2.30 -18.13 18.34
C MET A 323 1.22 -19.10 17.89
N GLY A 324 1.44 -19.78 16.76
CA GLY A 324 0.56 -20.82 16.25
C GLY A 324 0.55 -22.04 17.17
N VAL A 325 -0.63 -22.63 17.36
CA VAL A 325 -0.81 -23.84 18.20
C VAL A 325 -0.72 -25.12 17.37
N GLY A 326 -0.98 -25.04 16.06
CA GLY A 326 -0.95 -26.18 15.12
C GLY A 326 -2.31 -26.81 14.86
N ASP A 327 -3.40 -26.21 15.37
CA ASP A 327 -4.79 -26.59 15.12
C ASP A 327 -5.57 -25.50 14.38
N GLY A 328 -4.86 -24.53 13.79
CA GLY A 328 -5.44 -23.34 13.16
C GLY A 328 -5.68 -22.16 14.12
N THR A 329 -5.36 -22.31 15.41
CA THR A 329 -5.49 -21.23 16.40
C THR A 329 -4.13 -20.69 16.87
N PHE A 330 -4.18 -19.60 17.64
CA PHE A 330 -3.01 -18.90 18.15
C PHE A 330 -3.09 -18.72 19.67
N THR A 331 -1.93 -18.64 20.30
CA THR A 331 -1.76 -18.25 21.70
C THR A 331 -2.21 -16.80 21.95
N GLY A 332 -2.32 -16.42 23.22
CA GLY A 332 -2.52 -15.01 23.59
C GLY A 332 -1.32 -14.12 23.20
N PRO A 333 -1.54 -12.81 23.01
CA PRO A 333 -0.50 -11.91 22.52
C PRO A 333 0.63 -11.72 23.52
N THR A 334 1.87 -11.79 23.04
CA THR A 334 3.07 -11.41 23.80
C THR A 334 3.70 -10.17 23.18
N LYS A 335 3.93 -9.12 23.96
CA LYS A 335 4.61 -7.91 23.46
C LYS A 335 6.09 -8.21 23.22
N ILE A 336 6.54 -8.00 21.99
CA ILE A 336 7.91 -8.27 21.54
C ILE A 336 8.67 -7.01 21.09
N GLY A 337 8.01 -5.84 21.08
CA GLY A 337 8.66 -4.59 20.73
C GLY A 337 7.78 -3.35 20.94
N HIS A 338 8.38 -2.18 20.73
CA HIS A 338 7.74 -0.86 20.81
C HIS A 338 8.32 0.10 19.77
N GLY A 339 7.64 1.20 19.46
CA GLY A 339 8.14 2.22 18.52
C GLY A 339 8.12 1.78 17.06
N TRP A 340 7.28 0.80 16.71
CA TRP A 340 7.12 0.31 15.34
C TRP A 340 6.20 1.21 14.50
N ASN A 341 5.66 2.28 15.06
CA ASN A 341 4.93 3.33 14.34
C ASN A 341 5.83 4.15 13.40
N GLN A 342 7.15 4.03 13.49
CA GLN A 342 8.09 4.62 12.53
C GLN A 342 8.10 3.93 11.16
N TYR A 343 7.41 2.78 11.02
CA TYR A 343 7.38 1.97 9.81
C TYR A 343 6.04 2.08 9.08
N ASP A 344 6.07 2.35 7.78
CA ASP A 344 4.87 2.34 6.93
C ASP A 344 4.58 0.96 6.32
N THR A 345 5.50 0.01 6.45
CA THR A 345 5.35 -1.35 5.97
C THR A 345 6.10 -2.28 6.92
N ILE A 346 5.48 -3.40 7.27
CA ILE A 346 6.12 -4.54 7.92
C ILE A 346 5.65 -5.78 7.15
N ILE A 347 6.55 -6.71 6.87
CA ILE A 347 6.24 -7.98 6.21
C ILE A 347 7.02 -9.13 6.85
N GLY A 348 6.43 -10.32 6.84
CA GLY A 348 7.19 -11.57 6.91
C GLY A 348 7.94 -11.76 5.61
N ALA A 349 9.27 -11.87 5.69
CA ALA A 349 10.12 -12.02 4.52
C ALA A 349 10.44 -13.50 4.22
N GLY A 350 10.19 -14.40 5.17
CA GLY A 350 10.73 -15.75 5.16
C GLY A 350 12.18 -15.75 5.67
N ASP A 351 12.85 -16.90 5.57
CA ASP A 351 14.25 -17.04 5.99
C ASP A 351 15.19 -16.48 4.91
N ILE A 352 15.67 -15.25 5.11
CA ILE A 352 16.51 -14.53 4.14
C ILE A 352 18.02 -14.66 4.47
N ASN A 353 18.34 -15.31 5.58
CA ASN A 353 19.72 -15.50 6.09
C ASN A 353 20.13 -16.97 6.28
N LYS A 354 19.27 -17.92 5.90
CA LYS A 354 19.47 -19.38 5.97
C LYS A 354 19.68 -19.92 7.38
N THR A 355 19.04 -19.32 8.38
CA THR A 355 19.12 -19.82 9.77
C THR A 355 18.09 -20.90 10.07
N GLY A 356 17.11 -21.10 9.19
CA GLY A 356 15.93 -21.92 9.41
C GLY A 356 14.82 -21.20 10.18
N VAL A 357 15.00 -19.92 10.50
CA VAL A 357 14.02 -19.08 11.19
C VAL A 357 13.60 -17.94 10.26
N PRO A 358 12.31 -17.71 10.02
CA PRO A 358 11.83 -16.58 9.24
C PRO A 358 12.18 -15.22 9.86
N ASP A 359 12.42 -14.26 8.98
CA ASP A 359 12.80 -12.90 9.31
C ASP A 359 11.67 -11.89 8.98
N LEU A 360 11.74 -10.71 9.59
CA LEU A 360 10.89 -9.58 9.23
C LEU A 360 11.67 -8.54 8.42
N LEU A 361 10.95 -7.86 7.54
CA LEU A 361 11.38 -6.60 6.95
C LEU A 361 10.42 -5.49 7.33
N ALA A 362 10.97 -4.28 7.52
CA ALA A 362 10.19 -3.09 7.79
C ALA A 362 10.70 -1.90 6.99
N ARG A 363 9.79 -1.14 6.37
CA ARG A 363 10.13 0.07 5.62
C ARG A 363 9.74 1.30 6.42
N GLY A 364 10.70 2.20 6.61
CA GLY A 364 10.47 3.50 7.22
C GLY A 364 9.74 4.45 6.27
N THR A 365 9.06 5.45 6.82
CA THR A 365 8.40 6.52 6.03
C THR A 365 9.39 7.34 5.18
N ASP A 366 10.69 7.22 5.45
CA ASP A 366 11.78 7.79 4.67
C ASP A 366 12.18 6.92 3.46
N GLY A 367 11.51 5.79 3.25
CA GLY A 367 11.76 4.86 2.15
C GLY A 367 12.98 3.96 2.36
N ARG A 368 13.53 3.88 3.58
CA ARG A 368 14.59 2.92 3.93
C ARG A 368 14.00 1.59 4.35
N LEU A 369 14.60 0.50 3.89
CA LEU A 369 14.23 -0.86 4.29
C LEU A 369 15.18 -1.36 5.37
N TYR A 370 14.62 -2.02 6.37
CA TYR A 370 15.35 -2.62 7.47
C TYR A 370 15.01 -4.09 7.60
N SER A 371 15.99 -4.92 7.92
CA SER A 371 15.80 -6.32 8.31
C SER A 371 15.88 -6.52 9.80
N TYR A 372 15.11 -7.49 10.28
CA TYR A 372 14.99 -7.93 11.66
C TYR A 372 15.08 -9.45 11.65
N MET A 373 16.23 -9.99 12.03
CA MET A 373 16.47 -11.42 11.89
C MET A 373 15.77 -12.22 12.99
N GLY A 374 15.14 -13.32 12.63
CA GLY A 374 14.48 -14.22 13.58
C GLY A 374 15.49 -14.86 14.53
N LYS A 375 15.14 -14.98 15.81
CA LYS A 375 15.97 -15.68 16.81
C LYS A 375 15.56 -17.12 17.08
N GLY A 376 14.36 -17.52 16.64
CA GLY A 376 13.79 -18.84 16.92
C GLY A 376 13.14 -18.96 18.29
N ASP A 377 12.99 -17.85 19.02
CA ASP A 377 12.31 -17.77 20.32
C ASP A 377 11.03 -16.91 20.26
N GLY A 378 10.56 -16.59 19.05
CA GLY A 378 9.45 -15.67 18.84
C GLY A 378 9.84 -14.19 18.82
N THR A 379 11.13 -13.87 18.91
CA THR A 379 11.65 -12.50 18.84
C THR A 379 12.66 -12.30 17.71
N PHE A 380 13.04 -11.04 17.47
CA PHE A 380 13.96 -10.63 16.41
C PHE A 380 15.20 -9.92 16.95
N THR A 381 16.27 -9.88 16.16
CA THR A 381 17.46 -9.07 16.43
C THR A 381 17.17 -7.58 16.35
N GLY A 382 18.17 -6.75 16.71
CA GLY A 382 18.16 -5.34 16.31
C GLY A 382 18.15 -5.21 14.79
N ARG A 383 17.68 -4.05 14.30
CA ARG A 383 17.51 -3.80 12.86
C ARG A 383 18.84 -3.61 12.13
N THR A 384 18.93 -4.15 10.92
CA THR A 384 20.00 -3.85 9.97
C THR A 384 19.42 -2.99 8.84
N ASP A 385 20.12 -1.93 8.45
CA ASP A 385 19.71 -1.03 7.38
C ASP A 385 20.10 -1.60 6.01
N LEU A 386 19.12 -1.83 5.15
CA LEU A 386 19.29 -2.36 3.79
C LEU A 386 19.30 -1.26 2.72
N GLY A 387 19.30 0.01 3.13
CA GLY A 387 19.37 1.16 2.24
C GLY A 387 18.01 1.79 1.88
N GLY A 388 18.09 2.92 1.17
CA GLY A 388 16.93 3.71 0.74
C GLY A 388 16.39 3.36 -0.65
N GLY A 389 15.34 4.06 -1.07
CA GLY A 389 14.75 3.94 -2.41
C GLY A 389 13.62 2.90 -2.52
N TRP A 390 13.16 2.35 -1.39
CA TRP A 390 12.04 1.41 -1.34
C TRP A 390 10.67 2.08 -1.37
N ASN A 391 10.62 3.41 -1.21
CA ASN A 391 9.42 4.23 -1.40
C ASN A 391 8.93 4.28 -2.87
N LYS A 392 9.74 3.83 -3.83
CA LYS A 392 9.28 3.65 -5.22
C LYS A 392 8.25 2.51 -5.36
N TYR A 393 8.23 1.59 -4.39
CA TYR A 393 7.27 0.49 -4.35
C TYR A 393 6.07 0.87 -3.48
N ASN A 394 4.86 0.63 -3.97
CA ASN A 394 3.63 0.81 -3.17
C ASN A 394 3.09 -0.51 -2.61
N ALA A 395 3.75 -1.64 -2.91
CA ALA A 395 3.46 -2.94 -2.34
C ALA A 395 4.75 -3.76 -2.25
N ILE A 396 4.98 -4.46 -1.15
CA ILE A 396 6.14 -5.34 -0.92
C ILE A 396 5.62 -6.56 -0.17
N THR A 397 6.05 -7.77 -0.52
CA THR A 397 5.76 -8.99 0.24
C THR A 397 6.88 -10.02 0.06
N GLY A 398 7.05 -10.90 1.06
CA GLY A 398 7.89 -12.11 0.96
C GLY A 398 7.04 -13.32 0.64
N PRO A 399 6.98 -13.79 -0.63
CA PRO A 399 6.28 -15.03 -0.95
C PRO A 399 6.99 -16.27 -0.40
N GLY A 400 8.30 -16.20 -0.16
CA GLY A 400 9.16 -17.34 0.11
C GLY A 400 10.17 -17.52 -1.02
N ASP A 401 10.71 -18.72 -1.19
CA ASP A 401 11.70 -19.04 -2.22
C ASP A 401 11.03 -19.25 -3.59
N ILE A 402 11.19 -18.30 -4.51
CA ILE A 402 10.57 -18.32 -5.85
C ILE A 402 11.54 -18.80 -6.94
N ASN A 403 12.81 -19.05 -6.58
CA ASN A 403 13.88 -19.44 -7.49
C ASN A 403 14.59 -20.75 -7.09
N SER A 404 14.06 -21.45 -6.07
CA SER A 404 14.54 -22.74 -5.58
C SER A 404 16.00 -22.72 -5.07
N THR A 405 16.44 -21.62 -4.46
CA THR A 405 17.80 -21.49 -3.89
C THR A 405 17.89 -21.84 -2.40
N GLY A 406 16.75 -22.08 -1.77
CA GLY A 406 16.60 -22.23 -0.32
C GLY A 406 16.76 -20.91 0.44
N VAL A 407 16.58 -19.77 -0.22
CA VAL A 407 16.50 -18.44 0.42
C VAL A 407 15.16 -17.84 0.08
N ALA A 408 14.51 -17.20 1.06
CA ALA A 408 13.32 -16.45 0.76
C ALA A 408 13.62 -15.20 -0.09
N ASP A 409 12.74 -14.90 -1.03
CA ASP A 409 12.83 -13.78 -1.95
C ASP A 409 11.73 -12.75 -1.66
N LEU A 410 11.79 -11.59 -2.33
CA LEU A 410 10.74 -10.59 -2.31
C LEU A 410 10.12 -10.37 -3.68
N ILE A 411 8.85 -10.00 -3.68
CA ILE A 411 8.22 -9.32 -4.81
C ILE A 411 7.71 -7.95 -4.36
N ALA A 412 7.83 -6.97 -5.25
CA ALA A 412 7.44 -5.60 -4.99
C ALA A 412 6.78 -4.99 -6.23
N ARG A 413 5.70 -4.24 -6.01
CA ARG A 413 4.99 -3.50 -7.05
C ARG A 413 5.27 -2.02 -6.93
N ASP A 414 5.58 -1.37 -8.04
CA ASP A 414 5.66 0.10 -8.08
C ASP A 414 4.31 0.76 -8.38
N ALA A 415 4.27 2.09 -8.25
CA ALA A 415 3.05 2.88 -8.47
C ALA A 415 2.49 2.77 -9.90
N ASN A 416 3.31 2.38 -10.89
CA ASN A 416 2.88 2.17 -12.27
C ASN A 416 2.27 0.78 -12.49
N GLY A 417 2.31 -0.09 -11.46
CA GLY A 417 1.86 -1.47 -11.57
C GLY A 417 2.88 -2.41 -12.20
N ASP A 418 4.16 -2.04 -12.24
CA ASP A 418 5.21 -2.99 -12.60
C ASP A 418 5.56 -3.85 -11.38
N LEU A 419 5.65 -5.16 -11.60
CA LEU A 419 6.03 -6.14 -10.59
C LEU A 419 7.51 -6.47 -10.74
N HIS A 420 8.24 -6.43 -9.63
CA HIS A 420 9.67 -6.68 -9.57
C HIS A 420 9.95 -7.78 -8.55
N SER A 421 10.85 -8.71 -8.87
CA SER A 421 11.44 -9.64 -7.90
C SER A 421 12.78 -9.13 -7.39
N HIS A 422 13.11 -9.46 -6.15
CA HIS A 422 14.42 -9.25 -5.53
C HIS A 422 14.85 -10.57 -4.90
N MET A 423 15.91 -11.16 -5.42
CA MET A 423 16.31 -12.50 -5.00
C MET A 423 17.14 -12.45 -3.73
N GLY A 424 16.84 -13.31 -2.78
CA GLY A 424 17.58 -13.45 -1.53
C GLY A 424 19.00 -13.96 -1.79
N VAL A 425 19.98 -13.32 -1.15
CA VAL A 425 21.40 -13.73 -1.25
C VAL A 425 21.74 -14.80 -0.19
N GLY A 426 20.98 -14.84 0.91
CA GLY A 426 21.20 -15.77 2.03
C GLY A 426 22.05 -15.19 3.15
N ASP A 427 22.34 -13.89 3.13
CA ASP A 427 23.03 -13.13 4.19
C ASP A 427 22.14 -12.01 4.77
N GLY A 428 20.84 -12.07 4.50
CA GLY A 428 19.88 -11.02 4.86
C GLY A 428 19.79 -9.86 3.86
N THR A 429 20.45 -9.95 2.71
CA THR A 429 20.36 -8.99 1.60
C THR A 429 19.71 -9.58 0.35
N PHE A 430 19.45 -8.71 -0.63
CA PHE A 430 18.81 -9.07 -1.89
C PHE A 430 19.60 -8.58 -3.10
N THR A 431 19.44 -9.25 -4.24
CA THR A 431 19.91 -8.75 -5.53
C THR A 431 19.17 -7.47 -5.93
N GLY A 432 19.68 -6.78 -6.95
CA GLY A 432 18.91 -5.71 -7.59
C GLY A 432 17.58 -6.21 -8.18
N PRO A 433 16.60 -5.31 -8.39
CA PRO A 433 15.27 -5.68 -8.87
C PRO A 433 15.31 -6.20 -10.30
N THR A 434 14.53 -7.25 -10.55
CA THR A 434 14.21 -7.72 -11.91
C THR A 434 12.73 -7.49 -12.18
N LYS A 435 12.39 -6.74 -13.22
CA LYS A 435 11.00 -6.57 -13.63
C LYS A 435 10.47 -7.89 -14.18
N ILE A 436 9.42 -8.42 -13.57
CA ILE A 436 8.79 -9.72 -13.88
C ILE A 436 7.34 -9.58 -14.35
N GLY A 437 6.78 -8.36 -14.33
CA GLY A 437 5.41 -8.12 -14.77
C GLY A 437 5.06 -6.64 -14.91
N HIS A 438 3.89 -6.36 -15.48
CA HIS A 438 3.29 -5.04 -15.63
C HIS A 438 1.76 -5.13 -15.54
N GLY A 439 1.07 -4.01 -15.33
CA GLY A 439 -0.39 -3.95 -15.25
C GLY A 439 -0.99 -4.44 -13.92
N TYR A 440 -0.18 -4.50 -12.85
CA TYR A 440 -0.60 -4.90 -11.51
C TYR A 440 -1.31 -3.77 -10.72
N ASN A 441 -1.59 -2.65 -11.38
CA ASN A 441 -2.39 -1.53 -10.85
C ASN A 441 -3.89 -1.87 -10.73
N ILE A 442 -4.31 -3.03 -11.23
CA ILE A 442 -5.68 -3.55 -11.09
C ILE A 442 -5.96 -4.23 -9.73
N TYR A 443 -4.92 -4.38 -8.89
CA TYR A 443 -5.00 -5.04 -7.58
C TYR A 443 -4.96 -4.04 -6.43
N ASN A 444 -5.78 -4.26 -5.40
CA ASN A 444 -5.99 -3.33 -4.27
C ASN A 444 -6.10 -3.99 -2.88
#